data_AF-A0A7J9I943-F1
#
_entry.id   AF-A0A7J9I943-F1
#
_cell.length_a   1.000
_cell.length_b   1.000
_cell.length_c   1.000
_cell.angle_alpha   90.00
_cell.angle_beta   90.00
_cell.angle_gamma   90.00
#
_symmetry.space_group_name_H-M   'P 1'
#
loop_
_entity.id
_entity.type
_entity.pdbx_description
1 polymer ?
#
loop_
_entity_poly.entity_id
_entity_poly.type
_entity_poly.pdbx_seq_one_letter_code
_entity_poly.pdbx_strand_id
1 'polypeptide(L)' 'MHGSLVTFSLIRETTENESRNEGYRFSQEEETYNIVAAHGYFGRLIF' A
#
# COMPACT_ATOMS: atom_id res chain seq x y z
N MET A 1 -11.35 5.35 6.16
CA MET A 1 -10.18 4.60 6.67
C MET A 1 -9.58 3.62 5.65
N HIS A 2 -10.34 3.00 4.74
CA HIS A 2 -9.76 2.04 3.78
C HIS A 2 -8.65 2.65 2.90
N GLY A 3 -8.93 3.75 2.19
CA GLY A 3 -7.94 4.37 1.30
C GLY A 3 -6.65 4.81 2.00
N SER A 4 -6.73 5.35 3.21
CA SER A 4 -5.55 5.74 3.99
C SER A 4 -4.69 4.55 4.40
N LEU A 5 -5.30 3.41 4.75
CA LEU A 5 -4.57 2.19 5.12
C LEU A 5 -3.90 1.55 3.90
N VAL A 6 -4.58 1.54 2.75
CA VAL A 6 -4.03 1.05 1.48
C VAL A 6 -2.84 1.92 1.05
N THR A 7 -3.00 3.24 0.99
CA THR A 7 -1.91 4.15 0.59
C THR A 7 -0.70 4.06 1.52
N PHE A 8 -0.93 3.91 2.83
CA PHE A 8 0.15 3.76 3.81
C PHE A 8 0.95 2.47 3.65
N SER A 9 0.32 1.40 3.16
CA SER A 9 0.92 0.06 3.06
C SER A 9 1.33 -0.33 1.65
N LEU A 10 1.28 0.59 0.68
CA LEU A 10 1.77 0.34 -0.68
C LEU A 10 3.21 -0.20 -0.67
N ILE A 11 3.51 -1.16 -1.52
CA ILE A 11 4.87 -1.65 -1.76
C ILE A 11 5.62 -0.59 -2.59
N ARG A 12 6.92 -0.41 -2.34
CA ARG A 12 7.72 0.61 -3.05
C ARG A 12 8.26 0.03 -4.35
N GLU A 13 7.63 0.41 -5.46
CA GLU A 13 7.99 -0.01 -6.82
C GLU A 13 8.58 1.14 -7.67
N THR A 14 8.59 2.37 -7.16
CA THR A 14 9.01 3.59 -7.88
C THR A 14 10.11 4.35 -7.15
N THR A 15 10.80 5.24 -7.87
CA THR A 15 11.77 6.17 -7.30
C THR A 15 11.08 7.38 -6.66
N GLU A 16 11.82 8.20 -5.90
CA GLU A 16 11.24 9.31 -5.13
C GLU A 16 10.67 10.43 -5.99
N ASN A 17 11.18 10.57 -7.22
CA ASN A 17 10.78 11.63 -8.15
C ASN A 17 9.64 11.18 -9.09
N GLU A 18 9.14 9.96 -8.92
CA GLU A 18 8.06 9.40 -9.72
C GLU A 18 6.76 9.31 -8.91
N SER A 19 5.63 9.33 -9.59
CA SER A 19 4.35 9.06 -8.94
C SER A 19 4.30 7.61 -8.47
N ARG A 20 3.88 7.39 -7.22
CA ARG A 20 3.72 6.04 -6.66
C ARG A 20 2.71 5.19 -7.43
N ASN A 21 1.80 5.81 -8.17
CA ASN A 21 0.79 5.13 -8.99
C ASN A 21 1.42 4.41 -10.20
N GLU A 22 2.57 4.88 -10.71
CA GLU A 22 3.27 4.22 -11.82
C GLU A 22 3.83 2.84 -11.41
N GLY A 23 3.90 2.57 -10.10
CA GLY A 23 4.25 1.25 -9.57
C GLY A 23 3.16 0.19 -9.75
N TYR A 24 1.93 0.58 -10.12
CA TYR A 24 0.86 -0.35 -10.45
C TYR A 24 0.74 -0.55 -11.95
N ARG A 25 0.62 -1.81 -12.36
CA ARG A 25 0.31 -2.19 -13.74
C ARG A 25 -1.08 -2.78 -13.81
N PHE A 26 -1.85 -2.32 -14.80
CA PHE A 26 -3.16 -2.89 -15.08
C PHE A 26 -3.04 -4.40 -15.35
N SER A 27 -3.90 -5.18 -14.72
CA SER A 27 -3.90 -6.66 -14.78
C SER A 27 -2.68 -7.36 -14.19
N GLN A 28 -1.91 -6.73 -13.30
CA GLN A 28 -0.91 -7.46 -12.51
C GLN A 28 -1.58 -8.47 -11.56
N GLU A 29 -0.92 -9.60 -11.35
CA GLU A 29 -1.41 -10.66 -10.46
C GLU A 29 -1.06 -10.40 -8.99
N GLU A 30 0.04 -9.69 -8.73
CA GLU A 30 0.52 -9.42 -7.38
C GLU A 30 -0.19 -8.21 -6.75
N GLU A 31 -0.35 -8.27 -5.42
CA GLU A 31 -0.93 -7.17 -4.65
C GLU A 31 -0.02 -5.94 -4.62
N THR A 32 -0.61 -4.74 -4.63
CA THR A 32 0.14 -3.46 -4.62
C THR A 32 0.50 -2.96 -3.22
N TYR A 33 -0.07 -3.56 -2.19
CA TYR A 33 0.09 -3.15 -0.81
C TYR A 33 0.18 -4.37 0.11
N ASN A 34 0.81 -4.16 1.26
CA ASN A 34 0.96 -5.22 2.25
C ASN A 34 -0.24 -5.21 3.22
N ILE A 35 -1.18 -6.12 3.02
CA ILE A 35 -2.38 -6.26 3.86
C ILE A 35 -2.05 -6.56 5.33
N VAL A 36 -0.97 -7.30 5.60
CA VAL A 36 -0.53 -7.62 6.96
C VAL A 36 0.00 -6.37 7.67
N ALA A 37 0.74 -5.51 6.95
CA ALA A 37 1.21 -4.23 7.49
C ALA A 37 0.05 -3.28 7.78
N ALA A 38 -0.93 -3.18 6.89
CA ALA A 38 -2.14 -2.39 7.09
C ALA A 38 -2.94 -2.87 8.32
N HIS A 39 -3.15 -4.19 8.42
CA HIS A 39 -3.84 -4.80 9.54
C HIS A 39 -3.10 -4.59 10.87
N GLY A 40 -1.78 -4.80 10.89
CA GLY A 40 -0.97 -4.60 12.09
C GLY A 40 -0.95 -3.14 12.56
N TYR A 41 -0.88 -2.18 11.64
CA TYR A 41 -0.99 -0.76 11.96
C TYR A 41 -2.36 -0.43 12.55
N PHE A 42 -3.45 -0.87 11.89
CA PHE A 42 -4.79 -0.60 12.37
C PHE A 42 -5.08 -1.25 13.72
N GLY A 43 -4.62 -2.48 13.93
CA GLY A 43 -4.72 -3.20 15.19
C GLY A 43 -4.12 -2.41 16.34
N ARG A 44 -2.87 -1.96 16.21
CA ARG A 44 -2.16 -1.15 17.23
C ARG A 44 -2.75 0.24 17.46
N LEU A 45 -3.48 0.78 16.50
CA LEU A 45 -4.05 2.12 16.59
C LEU A 45 -5.32 2.14 17.46
N ILE A 46 -6.09 1.05 17.46
CA ILE A 46 -7.42 0.99 18.08
C ILE A 46 -7.44 0.07 19.30
N PHE A 47 -6.57 -0.94 19.37
CA PHE A 47 -6.50 -1.94 20.43
C PHE A 47 -5.08 -2.02 21.01
#